data_AF-A0A531LYL1-F1
#
_entry.id   AF-A0A531LYL1-F1
#
_cell.length_a   1.000
_cell.length_b   1.000
_cell.length_c   1.000
_cell.angle_alpha   90.00
_cell.angle_beta   90.00
_cell.angle_gamma   90.00
#
_symmetry.space_group_name_H-M   'P 1'
#
loop_
_entity.id
_entity.type
_entity.pdbx_description
1 polymer ?
#
loop_
_entity_poly.entity_id
_entity_poly.type
_entity_poly.pdbx_seq_one_letter_code
_entity_poly.pdbx_strand_id
1 'polypeptide(L)'
;FLRWMAFMSSVLYPAGLRYYYAHRYTVTPDGVEAVKQAALNETERGFAILDKALAGRDWLVGEQLSLADIYLIMLVAWHPEIGKVAAAWPDIERLWARLRDHELIHKLNAAHAMW
;
A
#
# COMPACT_ATOMS: atom_id res chain seq x y z
N PHE A 1 3.57 -16.51 0.55
CA PHE A 1 4.37 -15.48 1.23
C PHE A 1 5.28 -14.73 0.26
N LEU A 2 6.40 -15.32 -0.19
CA LEU A 2 7.45 -14.62 -0.95
C LEU A 2 6.97 -13.91 -2.22
N ARG A 3 6.00 -14.48 -2.96
CA ARG A 3 5.40 -13.84 -4.14
C ARG A 3 4.90 -12.43 -3.83
N TRP A 4 4.17 -12.26 -2.73
CA TRP A 4 3.58 -10.97 -2.37
C TRP A 4 4.61 -10.00 -1.82
N MET A 5 5.57 -10.48 -1.02
CA MET A 5 6.69 -9.65 -0.58
C MET A 5 7.48 -9.09 -1.78
N ALA A 6 7.82 -9.95 -2.74
CA ALA A 6 8.54 -9.56 -3.95
C ALA A 6 7.73 -8.60 -4.84
N PHE A 7 6.43 -8.84 -4.99
CA PHE A 7 5.55 -7.94 -5.73
C PHE A 7 5.50 -6.55 -5.08
N MET A 8 5.28 -6.48 -3.77
CA MET A 8 5.21 -5.20 -3.05
C MET A 8 6.54 -4.47 -3.05
N SER A 9 7.67 -5.16 -2.84
CA SER A 9 9.00 -4.53 -2.83
C SER A 9 9.46 -4.03 -4.19
N SER A 10 9.11 -4.74 -5.28
CA SER A 10 9.66 -4.46 -6.60
C SER A 10 8.72 -3.69 -7.52
N VAL A 11 7.43 -3.63 -7.19
CA VAL A 11 6.42 -2.92 -7.99
C VAL A 11 5.79 -1.79 -7.18
N LEU A 12 5.13 -2.13 -6.07
CA LEU A 12 4.29 -1.17 -5.36
C LEU A 12 5.10 -0.11 -4.60
N TYR A 13 6.12 -0.54 -3.85
CA TYR A 13 7.02 0.36 -3.13
C TYR A 13 7.72 1.39 -4.05
N PRO A 14 8.40 0.99 -5.15
CA PRO A 14 9.02 1.96 -6.04
C PRO A 14 8.01 2.81 -6.83
N ALA A 15 6.78 2.35 -7.06
CA ALA A 15 5.72 3.19 -7.61
C ALA A 15 5.34 4.32 -6.64
N GLY A 16 5.11 4.02 -5.37
CA GLY A 16 4.88 5.01 -4.32
C GLY A 16 6.04 6.00 -4.20
N LEU A 17 7.29 5.52 -4.21
CA LEU A 17 8.46 6.39 -4.16
C LEU A 17 8.58 7.30 -5.39
N ARG A 18 8.19 6.86 -6.57
CA ARG A 18 8.15 7.70 -7.78
C ARG A 18 7.15 8.85 -7.66
N TYR A 19 6.07 8.68 -6.91
CA TYR A 19 5.15 9.78 -6.63
C TYR A 19 5.80 10.84 -5.74
N TYR A 20 6.41 10.44 -4.63
CA TYR A 20 7.02 11.36 -3.66
C TYR A 20 8.35 11.97 -4.13
N TYR A 21 9.11 11.24 -4.95
CA TYR A 21 10.41 11.66 -5.50
C TYR A 21 10.39 11.82 -7.02
N ALA A 22 9.26 12.27 -7.58
CA ALA A 22 9.05 12.41 -9.02
C ALA A 22 10.14 13.22 -9.74
N HIS A 23 10.73 14.22 -9.08
CA HIS A 23 11.86 15.01 -9.60
C HIS A 23 13.10 14.19 -9.98
N ARG A 24 13.25 12.96 -9.46
CA ARG A 24 14.37 12.06 -9.81
C ARG A 24 14.15 11.32 -11.14
N TYR A 25 12.95 11.39 -11.71
CA TYR A 25 12.52 10.60 -12.87
C TYR A 25 12.16 11.45 -14.09
N THR A 26 12.48 12.75 -14.05
CA THR A 26 12.33 13.66 -15.17
C THR A 26 13.43 14.72 -15.14
N VAL A 27 13.92 15.12 -16.31
CA VAL A 27 14.81 16.28 -16.48
C VAL A 27 14.09 17.45 -17.14
N THR A 28 12.84 17.25 -17.56
CA THR A 28 11.99 18.29 -18.12
C THR A 28 11.41 19.14 -16.99
N PRO A 29 11.52 20.49 -17.05
CA PRO A 29 11.07 21.40 -15.99
C PRO A 29 9.63 21.14 -15.51
N ASP A 30 8.71 20.84 -16.43
CA ASP A 30 7.28 20.63 -16.11
C ASP A 30 6.88 19.13 -16.07
N GLY A 31 7.83 18.20 -16.12
CA GLY A 31 7.54 16.77 -16.21
C GLY A 31 7.13 16.12 -14.88
N VAL A 32 7.28 16.81 -13.75
CA VAL A 32 7.09 16.24 -12.41
C VAL A 32 5.65 15.74 -12.20
N GLU A 33 4.67 16.52 -12.64
CA GLU A 33 3.26 16.14 -12.45
C GLU A 33 2.89 14.92 -13.29
N ALA A 34 3.38 14.84 -14.53
CA ALA A 34 3.18 13.67 -15.38
C ALA A 34 3.76 12.39 -14.74
N VAL A 35 4.93 12.48 -14.12
CA VAL A 35 5.54 11.35 -13.39
C VAL A 35 4.68 10.97 -12.18
N LYS A 36 4.17 11.94 -11.41
CA LYS A 36 3.28 11.67 -10.27
C LYS A 36 2.01 10.95 -10.72
N GLN A 37 1.35 11.43 -11.77
CA GLN A 37 0.15 10.79 -12.30
C GLN A 37 0.43 9.35 -12.78
N ALA A 38 1.53 9.13 -13.49
CA ALA A 38 1.93 7.78 -13.90
C ALA A 38 2.22 6.86 -12.70
N ALA A 39 2.89 7.38 -11.67
CA ALA A 39 3.21 6.66 -10.44
C ALA A 39 1.94 6.30 -9.63
N LEU A 40 0.98 7.23 -9.56
CA LEU A 40 -0.32 6.99 -8.92
C LEU A 40 -1.10 5.89 -9.67
N ASN A 41 -1.20 5.97 -11.00
CA ASN A 41 -1.85 4.95 -11.83
C ASN A 41 -1.22 3.56 -11.68
N GLU A 42 0.09 3.48 -11.45
CA GLU A 42 0.76 2.21 -11.17
C GLU A 42 0.49 1.69 -9.75
N THR A 43 0.50 2.59 -8.78
CA THR A 43 0.17 2.29 -7.39
C THR A 43 -1.26 1.75 -7.28
N GLU A 44 -2.23 2.40 -7.94
CA GLU A 44 -3.64 1.96 -7.96
C GLU A 44 -3.82 0.58 -8.57
N ARG A 45 -3.13 0.29 -9.69
CA ARG A 45 -3.13 -1.05 -10.29
C ARG A 45 -2.54 -2.10 -9.33
N GLY A 46 -1.47 -1.74 -8.62
CA GLY A 46 -0.85 -2.61 -7.62
C GLY A 46 -1.80 -2.94 -6.47
N PHE A 47 -2.49 -1.93 -5.92
CA PHE A 47 -3.50 -2.15 -4.88
C PHE A 47 -4.69 -2.97 -5.39
N ALA A 48 -5.18 -2.73 -6.60
CA ALA A 48 -6.27 -3.54 -7.18
C ALA A 48 -5.90 -5.04 -7.30
N ILE A 49 -4.65 -5.37 -7.59
CA ILE A 49 -4.16 -6.76 -7.62
C ILE A 49 -4.18 -7.37 -6.21
N LEU A 50 -3.74 -6.62 -5.20
CA LEU A 50 -3.65 -7.09 -3.81
C LEU A 50 -5.03 -7.20 -3.15
N ASP A 51 -5.92 -6.25 -3.42
CA ASP A 51 -7.32 -6.28 -2.99
C ASP A 51 -8.03 -7.51 -3.54
N LYS A 52 -7.93 -7.76 -4.86
CA LYS A 52 -8.45 -8.99 -5.48
C LYS A 52 -7.83 -10.26 -4.88
N ALA A 53 -6.58 -10.22 -4.45
CA ALA A 53 -5.93 -11.37 -3.83
C ALA A 53 -6.41 -11.66 -2.40
N LEU A 54 -6.92 -10.63 -1.72
CA LEU A 54 -7.53 -10.69 -0.39
C LEU A 54 -9.02 -11.06 -0.43
N ALA A 55 -9.67 -11.00 -1.60
CA ALA A 55 -11.07 -11.38 -1.76
C ALA A 55 -11.37 -12.75 -1.12
N GLY A 56 -12.28 -12.76 -0.15
CA GLY A 56 -12.69 -13.96 0.59
C GLY A 56 -11.63 -14.53 1.54
N ARG A 57 -10.60 -13.76 1.90
CA ARG A 57 -9.53 -14.18 2.81
C ARG A 57 -9.31 -13.20 3.96
N ASP A 58 -8.98 -13.73 5.11
CA ASP A 58 -8.65 -12.93 6.30
C ASP A 58 -7.26 -12.31 6.23
N TRP A 59 -6.32 -12.99 5.57
CA TRP A 59 -4.91 -12.59 5.45
C TRP A 59 -4.43 -12.76 4.02
N LEU A 60 -3.42 -11.98 3.63
CA LEU A 60 -2.87 -12.00 2.27
C LEU A 60 -2.20 -13.35 1.93
N VAL A 61 -1.75 -14.07 2.95
CA VAL A 61 -1.04 -15.36 2.82
C VAL A 61 -1.51 -16.34 3.90
N GLY A 62 -1.97 -17.51 3.49
CA GLY A 62 -2.32 -18.59 4.42
C GLY A 62 -3.52 -18.21 5.31
N GLU A 63 -3.50 -18.68 6.56
CA GLU A 63 -4.62 -18.55 7.50
C GLU A 63 -4.28 -17.71 8.73
N GLN A 64 -3.09 -17.08 8.76
CA GLN A 64 -2.61 -16.30 9.90
C GLN A 64 -1.94 -15.01 9.45
N LEU A 65 -1.89 -14.04 10.36
CA LEU A 65 -1.15 -12.79 10.18
C LEU A 65 0.30 -13.07 9.78
N SER A 66 0.78 -12.36 8.76
CA SER A 66 2.15 -12.42 8.30
C SER A 66 2.73 -11.02 8.11
N LEU A 67 4.05 -10.95 7.92
CA LEU A 67 4.72 -9.69 7.59
C LEU A 67 4.21 -9.09 6.27
N ALA A 68 3.62 -9.89 5.38
CA ALA A 68 3.06 -9.39 4.13
C ALA A 68 1.86 -8.46 4.38
N ASP A 69 1.04 -8.76 5.39
CA ASP A 69 -0.13 -7.95 5.75
C ASP A 69 0.29 -6.60 6.33
N ILE A 70 1.30 -6.62 7.22
CA ILE A 70 1.87 -5.40 7.80
C ILE A 70 2.51 -4.53 6.72
N TYR A 71 3.27 -5.15 5.80
CA TYR A 71 3.92 -4.42 4.72
C TYR A 71 2.90 -3.81 3.75
N LEU A 72 1.81 -4.53 3.44
CA LEU A 72 0.71 -4.01 2.65
C LEU A 72 0.10 -2.76 3.31
N ILE A 73 -0.28 -2.83 4.59
CA ILE A 73 -0.90 -1.68 5.26
C ILE A 73 0.04 -0.49 5.39
N MET A 74 1.34 -0.73 5.62
CA MET A 74 2.35 0.33 5.58
C MET A 74 2.37 1.04 4.20
N LEU A 75 2.27 0.29 3.10
CA LEU A 75 2.20 0.88 1.75
C LEU A 75 0.88 1.62 1.50
N VAL A 76 -0.24 1.09 2.00
CA VAL A 76 -1.56 1.74 1.91
C VAL A 76 -1.55 3.09 2.62
N ALA A 77 -0.93 3.17 3.80
CA ALA A 77 -0.79 4.42 4.56
C ALA A 77 -0.03 5.53 3.80
N TRP A 78 0.77 5.16 2.78
CA TRP A 78 1.46 6.11 1.90
C TRP A 78 0.64 6.50 0.67
N HIS A 79 -0.63 6.09 0.55
CA HIS A 79 -1.46 6.53 -0.54
C HIS A 79 -1.85 8.02 -0.34
N PRO A 80 -1.66 8.92 -1.34
CA PRO A 80 -1.88 10.35 -1.17
C PRO A 80 -3.34 10.72 -0.87
N GLU A 81 -4.28 9.88 -1.32
CA GLU A 81 -5.72 10.05 -1.08
C GLU A 81 -6.25 8.92 -0.18
N ILE A 82 -5.77 8.85 1.06
CA ILE A 82 -6.08 7.72 1.96
C ILE A 82 -7.58 7.52 2.18
N GLY A 83 -8.38 8.59 2.15
CA GLY A 83 -9.83 8.54 2.32
C GLY A 83 -10.57 7.73 1.24
N LYS A 84 -9.95 7.46 0.08
CA LYS A 84 -10.57 6.67 -0.99
C LYS A 84 -10.37 5.16 -0.83
N VAL A 85 -9.43 4.73 0.03
CA VAL A 85 -9.05 3.32 0.19
C VAL A 85 -10.27 2.44 0.49
N ALA A 86 -11.10 2.84 1.45
CA ALA A 86 -12.28 2.06 1.85
C ALA A 86 -13.28 1.83 0.70
N ALA A 87 -13.40 2.79 -0.22
CA ALA A 87 -14.29 2.68 -1.38
C ALA A 87 -13.65 1.94 -2.56
N ALA A 88 -12.35 2.14 -2.78
CA ALA A 88 -11.62 1.59 -3.92
C ALA A 88 -11.14 0.14 -3.70
N TRP A 89 -10.75 -0.20 -2.47
CA TRP A 89 -10.13 -1.47 -2.09
C TRP A 89 -10.71 -1.99 -0.77
N PRO A 90 -11.95 -2.49 -0.78
CA PRO A 90 -12.67 -2.89 0.44
C PRO A 90 -12.05 -4.10 1.15
N ASP A 91 -11.40 -5.02 0.44
CA ASP A 91 -10.72 -6.17 1.06
C ASP A 91 -9.44 -5.72 1.78
N ILE A 92 -8.72 -4.74 1.22
CA ILE A 92 -7.60 -4.09 1.90
C ILE A 92 -8.08 -3.33 3.15
N GLU A 93 -9.18 -2.57 3.06
CA GLU A 93 -9.71 -1.87 4.24
C GLU A 93 -10.15 -2.84 5.34
N ARG A 94 -10.76 -3.99 4.98
CA ARG A 94 -11.06 -5.04 5.97
C ARG A 94 -9.80 -5.49 6.71
N LEU A 95 -8.73 -5.78 5.96
CA LEU A 95 -7.44 -6.16 6.55
C LEU A 95 -6.91 -5.04 7.46
N TRP A 96 -6.98 -3.80 7.00
CA TRP A 96 -6.48 -2.65 7.75
C TRP A 96 -7.25 -2.46 9.06
N ALA A 97 -8.58 -2.47 9.02
CA ALA A 97 -9.43 -2.38 10.20
C ALA A 97 -9.07 -3.45 11.23
N ARG A 98 -8.89 -4.71 10.78
CA ARG A 98 -8.45 -5.81 11.65
C ARG A 98 -7.08 -5.57 12.29
N LEU A 99 -6.14 -4.97 11.57
CA LEU A 99 -4.82 -4.62 12.11
C LEU A 99 -4.88 -3.43 13.08
N ARG A 100 -5.80 -2.47 12.91
CA ARG A 100 -5.99 -1.37 13.88
C ARG A 100 -6.40 -1.89 15.26
N ASP A 101 -7.14 -2.99 15.30
CA ASP A 101 -7.57 -3.66 16.53
C ASP A 101 -6.49 -4.61 17.11
N HIS A 102 -5.39 -4.86 16.39
CA HIS A 102 -4.33 -5.74 16.85
C HIS A 102 -3.43 -5.02 17.87
N GLU A 103 -3.31 -5.58 19.09
CA GLU A 103 -2.66 -4.92 20.23
C GLU A 103 -1.25 -4.36 19.93
N LEU A 104 -0.40 -5.17 19.27
CA LEU A 104 0.96 -4.73 18.92
C LEU A 104 0.96 -3.56 17.92
N ILE A 105 0.06 -3.59 16.93
CA ILE A 105 -0.03 -2.56 15.91
C ILE A 105 -0.59 -1.28 16.52
N HIS A 106 -1.56 -1.39 17.43
CA HIS A 106 -2.05 -0.26 18.20
C HIS A 106 -0.94 0.43 18.99
N LYS A 107 -0.09 -0.34 19.69
CA LYS A 107 1.08 0.19 20.42
C LYS A 107 2.07 0.89 19.48
N LEU A 108 2.37 0.30 18.32
CA LEU A 108 3.30 0.88 17.34
C LEU A 108 2.75 2.18 16.74
N ASN A 109 1.46 2.25 16.43
CA ASN A 109 0.83 3.46 15.92
C ASN A 109 0.86 4.59 16.94
N ALA A 110 0.61 4.30 18.22
CA ALA A 110 0.66 5.30 19.28
C ALA A 110 2.07 5.94 19.41
N ALA A 111 3.13 5.17 19.11
CA ALA A 111 4.51 5.65 19.20
C ALA A 111 5.00 6.36 17.92
N HIS A 112 4.54 5.93 16.73
CA HIS A 112 5.14 6.32 15.47
C HIS A 112 4.20 7.02 14.49
N ALA A 113 2.90 7.13 14.81
CA ALA A 113 1.86 7.64 13.90
C ALA A 113 2.00 7.04 12.49
N MET A 114 2.07 5.70 12.41
CA MET A 114 2.31 4.99 11.15
C MET A 114 1.19 5.21 10.13
N TRP A 115 0.03 5.65 10.60
CA TRP A 115 -1.10 6.17 9.84
C TRP A 115 -2.02 7.03 10.69
#